data_AF-A0A0K2TMM1-F1
#
_entry.id   AF-A0A0K2TMM1-F1
#
_cell.length_a   1.000
_cell.length_b   1.000
_cell.length_c   1.000
_cell.angle_alpha   90.00
_cell.angle_beta   90.00
_cell.angle_gamma   90.00
#
_symmetry.space_group_name_H-M   'P 1'
#
loop_
_entity.id
_entity.type
_entity.pdbx_description
1 polymer ?
#
loop_
_entity_poly.entity_id
_entity_poly.type
_entity_poly.pdbx_seq_one_letter_code
_entity_poly.pdbx_strand_id
1 'polypeptide(L)'
;MIAIWAPNSYEWYLMQCASAIAGCVLVNVNPAFQKDELHYVLNKVPVKGLVCPSTFKTQKYYELISEVVPEKTSCKPGEINSESAPLFKSVIIIESPSYKEQEFKLVSRFYINFQI
;
A
#
# COMPACT_ATOMS: atom_id res chain seq x y z
N MET A 1 -4.23 -12.14 -3.04
CA MET A 1 -4.86 -10.80 -3.08
C MET A 1 -3.85 -9.80 -2.60
N ILE A 2 -3.87 -8.60 -3.17
CA ILE A 2 -3.01 -7.48 -2.76
C ILE A 2 -3.94 -6.39 -2.23
N ALA A 3 -3.52 -5.70 -1.17
CA ALA A 3 -4.22 -4.53 -0.66
C ALA A 3 -3.41 -3.27 -0.95
N ILE A 4 -4.10 -2.18 -1.26
CA ILE A 4 -3.53 -0.84 -1.27
C ILE A 4 -4.17 0.00 -0.18
N TRP A 5 -3.32 0.57 0.65
CA TRP A 5 -3.68 1.46 1.74
C TRP A 5 -2.95 2.78 1.55
N ALA A 6 -3.54 3.62 0.71
CA ALA A 6 -2.94 4.86 0.24
C ALA A 6 -4.02 5.94 0.06
N PRO A 7 -3.64 7.23 0.17
CA PRO A 7 -4.52 8.34 -0.19
C PRO A 7 -4.81 8.37 -1.70
N ASN A 8 -5.59 9.35 -2.16
CA ASN A 8 -5.78 9.63 -3.58
C ASN A 8 -4.46 10.07 -4.22
N SER A 9 -3.64 9.11 -4.64
CA SER A 9 -2.32 9.34 -5.24
C SER A 9 -2.22 8.68 -6.61
N TYR A 10 -1.20 9.06 -7.37
CA TYR A 10 -0.89 8.41 -8.64
C TYR A 10 -0.69 6.91 -8.49
N GLU A 11 0.00 6.50 -7.42
CA GLU A 11 0.30 5.10 -7.14
C GLU A 11 -0.95 4.30 -6.84
N TRP A 12 -1.99 4.92 -6.28
CA TRP A 12 -3.29 4.30 -6.10
C TRP A 12 -3.91 3.88 -7.45
N TYR A 13 -3.92 4.78 -8.43
CA TYR A 13 -4.40 4.46 -9.78
C TYR A 13 -3.50 3.47 -10.50
N LEU A 14 -2.17 3.62 -10.36
CA LEU A 14 -1.21 2.72 -10.98
C LEU A 14 -1.40 1.28 -10.47
N MET A 15 -1.63 1.11 -9.17
CA MET A 15 -1.82 -0.21 -8.56
C MET A 15 -3.08 -0.89 -9.09
N GLN A 16 -4.15 -0.12 -9.37
CA GLN A 16 -5.37 -0.64 -9.98
C GLN A 16 -5.07 -1.25 -11.35
N CYS A 17 -4.34 -0.52 -12.21
CA CYS A 17 -3.91 -1.04 -13.51
C CYS A 17 -2.96 -2.24 -13.37
N ALA A 18 -1.94 -2.14 -12.51
CA ALA A 18 -0.94 -3.20 -12.31
C ALA A 18 -1.58 -4.50 -11.80
N SER A 19 -2.55 -4.39 -10.89
CA SER A 19 -3.27 -5.55 -10.35
C SER A 19 -4.10 -6.26 -11.43
N ALA A 20 -4.75 -5.49 -12.31
CA ALA A 20 -5.51 -6.03 -13.43
C ALA A 20 -4.61 -6.77 -14.42
N ILE A 21 -3.45 -6.18 -14.76
CA ILE A 21 -2.44 -6.83 -15.63
C ILE A 21 -1.89 -8.10 -14.99
N ALA A 22 -1.62 -8.07 -13.67
CA ALA A 22 -1.10 -9.22 -12.93
C ALA A 22 -2.15 -10.31 -12.64
N GLY A 23 -3.43 -10.10 -13.00
CA GLY A 23 -4.51 -11.02 -12.66
C GLY A 23 -4.78 -11.14 -11.15
N CYS A 24 -4.41 -10.11 -10.38
CA CYS A 24 -4.57 -10.08 -8.94
C CYS A 24 -5.82 -9.28 -8.53
N VAL A 25 -6.60 -9.82 -7.58
CA VAL A 25 -7.63 -9.03 -6.89
C VAL A 25 -6.95 -7.98 -6.01
N LEU A 26 -7.28 -6.71 -6.25
CA LEU A 26 -6.85 -5.57 -5.46
C LEU A 26 -7.93 -5.13 -4.46
N VAL A 27 -7.53 -5.03 -3.20
CA VAL A 27 -8.38 -4.59 -2.09
C VAL A 27 -8.04 -3.14 -1.78
N ASN A 28 -9.03 -2.27 -1.82
CA ASN A 28 -8.87 -0.87 -1.47
C ASN A 28 -9.14 -0.66 0.01
N VAL A 29 -8.11 -0.24 0.74
CA VAL A 29 -8.18 0.04 2.18
C VAL A 29 -8.26 1.54 2.40
N ASN A 30 -9.19 1.99 3.23
CA ASN A 30 -9.35 3.40 3.52
C ASN A 30 -8.08 3.95 4.19
N PRO A 31 -7.43 5.00 3.62
CA PRO A 31 -6.22 5.58 4.18
C PRO A 31 -6.37 6.04 5.62
N ALA A 32 -7.57 6.43 6.07
CA ALA A 32 -7.81 6.93 7.42
C ALA A 32 -7.86 5.84 8.52
N PHE A 33 -7.86 4.56 8.15
CA PHE A 33 -7.86 3.46 9.11
C PHE A 33 -6.69 3.56 10.08
N GLN A 34 -6.88 3.10 11.31
CA GLN A 34 -5.82 2.99 12.30
C GLN A 34 -5.46 1.51 12.48
N LYS A 35 -4.63 1.22 13.47
CA LYS A 35 -4.10 -0.12 13.71
C LYS A 35 -5.19 -1.20 13.80
N ASP A 36 -6.30 -0.91 14.46
CA ASP A 36 -7.33 -1.90 14.78
C ASP A 36 -8.16 -2.25 13.54
N GLU A 37 -8.50 -1.24 12.73
CA GLU A 37 -9.18 -1.48 11.45
C GLU A 37 -8.25 -2.17 10.45
N LEU A 38 -6.95 -1.82 10.43
CA LEU A 38 -5.98 -2.52 9.60
C LEU A 38 -5.86 -3.99 9.99
N HIS A 39 -5.70 -4.27 11.28
CA HIS A 39 -5.65 -5.64 11.81
C HIS A 39 -6.92 -6.42 11.45
N TYR A 40 -8.09 -5.79 11.57
CA TYR A 40 -9.35 -6.39 11.16
C TYR A 40 -9.37 -6.72 9.66
N VAL A 41 -8.95 -5.80 8.79
CA VAL A 41 -8.91 -6.02 7.34
C VAL A 41 -7.97 -7.17 6.97
N LEU A 42 -6.78 -7.23 7.56
CA LEU A 42 -5.78 -8.28 7.32
C LEU A 42 -6.28 -9.67 7.73
N ASN A 43 -7.17 -9.76 8.72
CA ASN A 43 -7.77 -11.01 9.15
C ASN A 43 -9.08 -11.35 8.44
N LYS A 44 -9.83 -10.35 7.98
CA LYS A 44 -11.12 -10.53 7.29
C LYS A 44 -10.93 -11.00 5.85
N VAL A 45 -9.88 -10.53 5.19
CA VAL A 45 -9.62 -10.76 3.77
C VAL A 45 -8.27 -11.46 3.62
N PRO A 46 -8.12 -12.48 2.74
CA PRO A 46 -6.87 -13.23 2.58
C PRO A 46 -5.84 -12.42 1.75
N VAL A 47 -5.47 -11.25 2.27
CA VAL A 47 -4.46 -10.35 1.72
C VAL A 47 -3.08 -10.90 2.03
N LYS A 48 -2.26 -11.10 0.99
CA LYS A 48 -0.88 -11.59 1.12
C LYS A 48 0.15 -10.46 1.04
N GLY A 49 -0.22 -9.33 0.46
CA GLY A 49 0.65 -8.17 0.29
C GLY A 49 -0.09 -6.87 0.52
N LEU A 50 0.57 -5.90 1.16
CA LEU A 50 0.05 -4.56 1.42
C LEU A 50 0.98 -3.53 0.79
N VAL A 51 0.41 -2.59 0.04
CA VAL A 51 1.10 -1.45 -0.56
C VAL A 51 0.64 -0.18 0.13
N CYS A 52 1.56 0.63 0.66
CA CYS A 52 1.23 1.88 1.33
C CYS A 52 2.38 2.89 1.23
N PRO A 53 2.12 4.21 1.35
CA PRO A 53 3.21 5.19 1.49
C PRO A 53 3.92 5.02 2.83
N SER A 54 5.11 5.61 3.00
CA SER A 54 5.78 5.65 4.31
C SER A 54 5.00 6.52 5.31
N THR A 55 4.59 7.71 4.85
CA THR A 55 3.85 8.71 5.62
C THR A 55 2.90 9.49 4.71
N PHE A 56 1.78 9.97 5.25
CA PHE A 56 0.93 10.95 4.59
C PHE A 56 0.22 11.82 5.63
N LYS A 57 0.38 13.14 5.51
CA LYS A 57 -0.07 14.13 6.50
C LYS A 57 0.47 13.77 7.90
N THR A 58 -0.41 13.55 8.88
CA THR A 58 -0.06 13.17 10.25
C THR A 58 0.09 11.66 10.43
N GLN A 59 -0.26 10.86 9.43
CA GLN A 59 -0.33 9.42 9.55
C GLN A 59 0.96 8.75 9.09
N LYS A 60 1.47 7.86 9.94
CA LYS A 60 2.71 7.12 9.72
C LYS A 60 2.38 5.64 9.54
N TYR A 61 2.15 5.26 8.28
CA TYR A 61 1.66 3.93 7.90
C TYR A 61 2.65 2.85 8.32
N TYR A 62 3.95 3.10 8.15
CA TYR A 62 4.98 2.14 8.55
C TYR A 62 4.97 1.84 10.06
N GLU A 63 4.72 2.86 10.90
CA GLU A 63 4.60 2.69 12.35
C GLU A 63 3.36 1.86 12.70
N LEU A 64 2.20 2.19 12.13
CA LEU A 64 0.95 1.45 12.34
C LEU A 64 1.07 -0.03 11.92
N ILE A 65 1.74 -0.33 10.81
CA ILE A 65 1.99 -1.72 10.39
C ILE A 65 2.94 -2.42 11.37
N SER A 66 3.92 -1.72 11.92
CA SER A 66 4.84 -2.28 12.93
C SER A 66 4.14 -2.63 14.22
N GLU A 67 3.06 -1.93 14.58
CA GLU A 67 2.24 -2.28 15.74
C GLU A 67 1.39 -3.53 15.48
N VAL A 68 0.86 -3.68 14.26
CA VAL A 68 0.00 -4.83 13.90
C VAL A 68 0.83 -6.09 13.63
N VAL A 69 1.99 -5.93 12.99
CA VAL A 69 2.90 -7.00 12.57
C VAL A 69 4.33 -6.63 12.96
N PRO A 70 4.70 -6.77 14.25
CA PRO A 70 6.03 -6.41 14.74
C PRO A 70 7.15 -7.25 14.13
N GLU A 71 6.85 -8.48 13.71
CA GLU A 71 7.82 -9.45 13.19
C GLU A 71 8.44 -9.02 11.85
N LYS A 72 7.82 -8.07 11.13
CA LYS A 72 8.28 -7.64 9.81
C LYS A 72 9.73 -7.12 9.78
N THR A 73 10.25 -6.63 10.91
CA THR A 73 11.62 -6.10 11.00
C THR A 73 12.67 -7.22 11.07
N SER A 74 12.28 -8.43 11.47
CA SER A 74 13.16 -9.59 11.64
C SER A 74 13.11 -10.58 10.48
N CYS A 75 12.23 -10.35 9.50
CA CYS A 75 11.97 -11.27 8.39
C CYS A 75 12.49 -10.71 7.06
N LYS A 76 12.81 -11.61 6.12
CA LYS A 76 13.09 -11.22 4.74
C LYS A 76 11.79 -10.74 4.06
N PRO A 77 11.87 -9.84 3.06
CA PRO A 77 10.70 -9.47 2.27
C PRO A 77 9.97 -10.71 1.70
N GLY A 78 8.65 -10.78 1.90
CA GLY A 78 7.83 -11.91 1.44
C GLY A 78 7.74 -13.09 2.41
N GLU A 79 8.54 -13.09 3.48
CA GLU A 79 8.58 -14.17 4.48
C GLU A 79 8.02 -13.71 5.84
N ILE A 80 7.18 -12.68 5.86
CA ILE A 80 6.53 -12.25 7.10
C ILE A 80 5.66 -13.40 7.61
N ASN A 81 5.92 -13.79 8.86
CA ASN A 81 5.12 -14.77 9.57
C ASN A 81 4.69 -14.16 10.91
N SER A 82 3.42 -13.76 10.97
CA SER A 82 2.85 -13.09 12.14
C SER A 82 1.65 -13.88 12.62
N GLU A 83 1.59 -14.15 13.92
CA GLU A 83 0.45 -14.84 14.53
C GLU A 83 -0.84 -14.01 14.42
N SER A 84 -0.71 -12.68 14.45
CA SER A 84 -1.83 -11.73 14.35
C SER A 84 -2.42 -11.64 12.94
N ALA A 85 -1.64 -11.97 11.91
CA ALA A 85 -2.07 -11.94 10.51
C ALA A 85 -1.41 -13.07 9.70
N PRO A 86 -1.85 -14.34 9.83
CA PRO A 86 -1.12 -15.50 9.31
C PRO A 86 -0.96 -15.52 7.78
N LEU A 87 -1.92 -14.94 7.06
CA LEU A 87 -1.93 -14.88 5.60
C LEU A 87 -1.10 -13.73 5.03
N PHE A 88 -0.71 -12.78 5.88
CA PHE A 88 0.00 -11.58 5.47
C PHE A 88 1.50 -11.84 5.34
N LYS A 89 2.06 -11.65 4.14
CA LYS A 89 3.45 -12.06 3.81
C LYS A 89 4.38 -10.93 3.40
N SER A 90 3.86 -9.83 2.89
CA SER A 90 4.69 -8.76 2.33
C SER A 90 4.10 -7.37 2.54
N VAL A 91 4.99 -6.40 2.79
CA VAL A 91 4.68 -4.96 2.79
C VAL A 91 5.56 -4.32 1.72
N ILE A 92 4.97 -3.47 0.88
CA ILE A 92 5.67 -2.63 -0.07
C ILE A 92 5.43 -1.18 0.35
N ILE A 93 6.52 -0.49 0.70
CA ILE A 93 6.47 0.93 1.04
C ILE A 93 6.78 1.73 -0.22
N ILE A 94 5.88 2.65 -0.54
CA ILE A 94 6.06 3.62 -1.62
C ILE A 94 6.69 4.87 -1.01
N GLU A 95 7.91 5.17 -1.43
CA GLU A 95 8.58 6.43 -1.13
C GLU A 95 8.34 7.41 -2.28
N SER A 96 7.37 8.30 -2.12
CA SER A 96 7.12 9.39 -3.07
C SER A 96 7.77 10.67 -2.52
N PRO A 97 8.46 11.49 -3.34
CA PRO A 97 8.94 12.79 -2.89
C PRO A 97 7.74 13.66 -2.49
N SER A 98 7.65 13.96 -1.18
CA SER A 98 6.76 14.93 -0.52
C SER A 98 5.42 15.21 -1.24
N TYR A 99 4.32 14.65 -0.74
CA TYR A 99 2.92 14.95 -1.07
C TYR A 99 2.48 16.40 -0.72
N LYS A 100 3.33 17.40 -0.93
CA LYS A 100 2.92 18.80 -0.95
C LYS A 100 2.13 19.01 -2.23
N GLU A 101 0.81 19.09 -2.09
CA GLU A 101 -0.13 19.56 -3.11
C GLU A 101 0.25 19.13 -4.54
N GLN A 102 -0.05 17.88 -4.88
CA GLN A 102 -0.39 17.59 -6.27
C GLN A 102 -1.74 18.26 -6.55
N GLU A 103 -1.73 19.58 -6.68
CA GLU A 103 -2.73 20.26 -7.49
C GLU A 103 -2.75 19.52 -8.82
N PHE A 104 -3.91 18.97 -9.15
CA PHE A 104 -4.21 18.50 -10.49
C PHE A 104 -4.07 19.69 -11.45
N LYS A 105 -2.86 19.94 -11.96
CA LYS A 105 -2.64 20.67 -13.21
C LYS A 105 -3.20 19.80 -14.32
N LEU A 106 -4.52 19.87 -14.48
CA LEU A 106 -5.32 19.12 -15.44
C LEU A 106 -4.99 19.41 -16.91
N VAL A 107 -4.05 20.29 -17.24
CA VAL A 107 -3.74 20.63 -18.63
C VAL A 107 -2.26 20.95 -18.76
N SER A 108 -1.45 19.97 -19.16
CA SER A 108 -0.46 20.09 -20.24
C SER A 108 0.60 18.97 -20.16
N ARG A 109 0.84 18.33 -21.31
CA ARG A 109 1.97 17.45 -21.62
C ARG A 109 1.78 15.94 -21.40
N PHE A 110 0.93 15.34 -22.23
CA PHE A 110 1.18 13.99 -22.75
C PHE A 110 2.55 13.97 -23.47
N TYR A 111 3.58 13.41 -22.84
CA TYR A 111 4.71 12.79 -23.54
C TYR A 111 5.13 11.55 -22.75
N ILE A 112 4.54 10.42 -23.11
CA ILE A 112 5.15 9.11 -22.85
C ILE A 112 5.99 8.82 -24.09
N ASN A 113 7.31 9.04 -24.00
CA ASN A 113 8.25 8.46 -24.95
C ASN A 113 8.46 7.00 -24.54
N PHE A 114 7.78 6.09 -25.24
CA PHE A 114 8.23 4.71 -25.34
C PHE A 114 9.40 4.68 -26.32
N GLN A 115 10.59 4.31 -25.84
CA GLN A 115 11.58 3.66 -26.70
C GLN A 115 11.73 2.22 -26.25
N ILE A 116 11.62 1.37 -27.27
CA ILE A 116 11.76 -0.08 -27.33
C ILE A 116 13.13 -0.50 -26.81
#